data_AF-A0A7S3MPE6-F1
#
_entry.id   AF-A0A7S3MPE6-F1
#
_cell.length_a   1.000
_cell.length_b   1.000
_cell.length_c   1.000
_cell.angle_alpha   90.00
_cell.angle_beta   90.00
_cell.angle_gamma   90.00
#
_symmetry.space_group_name_H-M   'P 1'
#
loop_
_entity.id
_entity.type
_entity.pdbx_description
1 polymer ?
#
loop_
_entity_poly.entity_id
_entity_poly.type
_entity_poly.pdbx_seq_one_letter_code
_entity_poly.pdbx_strand_id
1 'polypeptide(L)'
;AKTLQMAEAKREISSEVKDSNPYSRLMALQRLGVVKDYTKIRDFTVLIVGVGGVGSVVAEMLTRCGVGKLIMYDYDRVELANMNRMFYLPSHQGLAKVEAAKISLSEINPDVEIEAHNANICSLAEFDKFKERILHGSPAGERVNLVLSCVDNYQ
;
A
#
# COMPACT_ATOMS: atom_id res chain seq x y z
N ALA A 1 -26.44 10.44 -0.07
CA ALA A 1 -26.04 10.29 -1.48
C ALA A 1 -24.82 9.40 -1.53
N LYS A 2 -24.91 8.21 -2.16
CA LYS A 2 -23.76 7.32 -2.35
C LYS A 2 -22.97 7.87 -3.54
N THR A 3 -21.84 8.52 -3.29
CA THR A 3 -20.89 8.86 -4.34
C THR A 3 -20.25 7.55 -4.79
N LEU A 4 -20.75 6.99 -5.90
CA LEU A 4 -20.03 6.00 -6.67
C LEU A 4 -18.79 6.71 -7.23
N GLN A 5 -17.67 6.57 -6.53
CA GLN A 5 -16.37 6.97 -7.04
C GLN A 5 -16.09 6.04 -8.23
N MET A 6 -16.31 6.55 -9.45
CA MET A 6 -15.90 5.85 -10.66
C MET A 6 -14.39 5.64 -10.54
N ALA A 7 -13.94 4.39 -10.49
CA ALA A 7 -12.52 4.08 -10.52
C ALA A 7 -11.96 4.65 -11.83
N GLU A 8 -11.18 5.72 -11.74
CA GLU A 8 -10.46 6.25 -12.90
C GLU A 8 -9.58 5.14 -13.48
N ALA A 9 -9.49 5.07 -14.81
CA ALA A 9 -8.67 4.07 -15.47
C ALA A 9 -7.21 4.21 -15.01
N LYS A 10 -6.61 3.12 -14.51
CA LYS A 10 -5.21 3.10 -14.08
C LYS A 10 -4.32 3.62 -15.20
N ARG A 11 -3.46 4.60 -14.91
CA ARG A 11 -2.50 5.13 -15.88
C ARG A 11 -1.55 4.03 -16.32
N GLU A 12 -1.28 3.98 -17.61
CA GLU A 12 -0.25 3.13 -18.19
C GLU A 12 1.14 3.59 -17.75
N ILE A 13 2.01 2.65 -17.39
CA ILE A 13 3.40 2.95 -17.07
C ILE A 13 4.14 3.22 -18.38
N SER A 14 4.43 4.49 -18.66
CA SER A 14 5.14 4.92 -19.87
C SER A 14 6.56 5.39 -19.57
N SER A 15 7.47 5.15 -20.51
CA SER A 15 8.84 5.67 -20.48
C SER A 15 8.97 7.10 -21.02
N GLU A 16 7.90 7.68 -21.55
CA GLU A 16 7.90 9.06 -22.08
C GLU A 16 8.33 10.06 -20.99
N VAL A 17 9.33 10.88 -21.31
CA VAL A 17 9.88 11.88 -20.36
C VAL A 17 9.13 13.19 -20.53
N LYS A 18 8.11 13.39 -19.69
CA LYS A 18 7.33 14.62 -19.57
C LYS A 18 7.00 14.89 -18.10
N ASP A 19 6.76 16.15 -17.75
CA ASP A 19 6.54 16.56 -16.36
C ASP A 19 5.26 15.97 -15.76
N SER A 20 4.28 15.63 -16.60
CA SER A 20 3.02 14.99 -16.19
C SER A 20 3.12 13.48 -15.99
N ASN A 21 4.26 12.84 -16.29
CA ASN A 21 4.44 11.40 -16.13
C ASN A 21 5.21 11.06 -14.83
N PRO A 22 4.53 10.60 -13.77
CA PRO A 22 5.18 10.27 -12.50
C PRO A 22 6.10 9.04 -12.60
N TYR A 23 5.93 8.19 -13.62
CA TYR A 23 6.72 6.96 -13.80
C TYR A 23 7.98 7.15 -14.64
N SER A 24 8.15 8.31 -15.28
CA SER A 24 9.26 8.57 -16.22
C SER A 24 10.64 8.27 -15.64
N ARG A 25 10.87 8.59 -14.35
CA ARG A 25 12.16 8.35 -13.66
C ARG A 25 12.34 6.91 -13.20
N LEU A 26 11.24 6.22 -12.90
CA LEU A 26 11.26 4.80 -12.56
C LEU A 26 11.54 3.94 -13.80
N MET A 27 10.92 4.27 -14.93
CA MET A 27 11.15 3.62 -16.23
C MET A 27 12.57 3.84 -16.77
N ALA A 28 13.29 4.86 -16.29
CA ALA A 28 14.70 5.03 -16.63
C ALA A 28 15.56 3.84 -16.15
N LEU A 29 15.18 3.17 -15.06
CA LEU A 29 15.89 1.96 -14.58
C LEU A 29 15.92 0.85 -15.63
N GLN A 30 14.88 0.75 -16.46
CA GLN A 30 14.82 -0.20 -17.56
C GLN A 30 15.74 0.19 -18.72
N ARG A 31 15.78 1.48 -19.07
CA ARG A 31 16.71 2.00 -20.08
C ARG A 31 18.18 1.84 -19.67
N LEU A 32 18.46 2.00 -18.38
CA LEU A 32 19.79 1.81 -17.79
C LEU A 32 20.18 0.34 -17.62
N GLY A 33 19.28 -0.61 -17.95
CA GLY A 33 19.54 -2.04 -17.83
C GLY A 33 19.56 -2.57 -16.39
N VAL A 34 19.12 -1.78 -15.40
CA VAL A 34 19.06 -2.18 -13.99
C VAL A 34 17.88 -3.12 -13.74
N VAL A 35 16.72 -2.80 -14.32
CA VAL A 35 15.50 -3.60 -14.21
C VAL A 35 15.00 -3.95 -15.62
N LYS A 36 15.02 -5.22 -16.01
CA LYS A 36 14.68 -5.62 -17.39
C LYS A 36 13.28 -5.19 -17.84
N ASP A 37 12.31 -5.28 -16.94
CA ASP A 37 10.92 -4.92 -17.18
C ASP A 37 10.34 -4.33 -15.90
N TYR A 38 10.30 -3.00 -15.83
CA TYR A 38 9.79 -2.30 -14.65
C TYR A 38 8.26 -2.38 -14.57
N THR A 39 7.57 -2.57 -15.70
CA THR A 39 6.10 -2.53 -15.76
C THR A 39 5.44 -3.64 -14.95
N LYS A 40 6.13 -4.79 -14.79
CA LYS A 40 5.72 -5.92 -13.94
C LYS A 40 5.46 -5.56 -12.48
N ILE A 41 5.95 -4.42 -11.99
CA ILE A 41 5.64 -3.94 -10.64
C ILE A 41 4.12 -3.88 -10.38
N ARG A 42 3.32 -3.64 -11.44
CA ARG A 42 1.86 -3.57 -11.42
C ARG A 42 1.16 -4.91 -11.25
N ASP A 43 1.86 -6.02 -11.47
CA ASP A 43 1.29 -7.36 -11.32
C ASP A 43 1.41 -7.85 -9.87
N PHE A 44 2.23 -7.20 -9.05
CA PHE A 44 2.48 -7.62 -7.69
C PHE A 44 1.45 -7.07 -6.70
N THR A 45 1.06 -7.94 -5.77
CA THR A 45 0.29 -7.64 -4.57
C THR A 45 1.18 -7.86 -3.34
N VAL A 46 1.33 -6.84 -2.50
CA VAL A 46 2.08 -6.93 -1.25
C VAL A 46 1.14 -6.73 -0.07
N LEU A 47 1.24 -7.62 0.92
CA LEU A 47 0.52 -7.50 2.18
C LEU A 47 1.49 -7.01 3.26
N ILE A 48 1.09 -5.98 4.01
CA ILE A 48 1.87 -5.38 5.10
C ILE A 48 1.11 -5.59 6.41
N VAL A 49 1.79 -6.14 7.42
CA VAL A 49 1.28 -6.27 8.79
C VAL A 49 2.00 -5.28 9.69
N GLY A 50 1.26 -4.37 10.31
CA GLY A 50 1.77 -3.21 11.03
C GLY A 50 2.03 -2.04 10.08
N VAL A 51 1.28 -0.95 10.24
CA VAL A 51 1.43 0.32 9.51
C VAL A 51 1.87 1.41 10.50
N GLY A 52 2.79 1.06 11.40
CA GLY A 52 3.48 1.97 12.30
C GLY A 52 4.60 2.73 11.59
N GLY A 53 5.71 3.01 12.29
CA GLY A 53 6.79 3.83 11.74
C GLY A 53 7.51 3.23 10.51
N VAL A 54 7.71 1.92 10.49
CA VAL A 54 8.34 1.21 9.35
C VAL A 54 7.31 0.92 8.27
N GLY A 55 6.19 0.31 8.64
CA GLY A 55 5.18 -0.14 7.68
C GLY A 55 4.54 0.98 6.88
N SER A 56 4.34 2.16 7.48
CA SER A 56 3.79 3.32 6.76
C SER A 56 4.71 3.81 5.65
N VAL A 57 6.02 3.89 5.92
CA VAL A 57 7.03 4.30 4.94
C VAL A 57 7.22 3.22 3.87
N VAL A 58 7.20 1.94 4.25
CA VAL A 58 7.22 0.83 3.29
C VAL A 58 6.02 0.92 2.33
N ALA A 59 4.82 1.14 2.86
CA ALA A 59 3.61 1.30 2.06
C ALA A 59 3.71 2.52 1.12
N GLU A 60 4.23 3.65 1.60
CA GLU A 60 4.47 4.83 0.78
C GLU A 60 5.45 4.56 -0.36
N MET A 61 6.60 3.94 -0.08
CA MET A 61 7.61 3.67 -1.10
C MET A 61 7.09 2.69 -2.17
N LEU A 62 6.40 1.61 -1.77
CA LEU A 62 5.77 0.68 -2.71
C LEU A 62 4.69 1.37 -3.55
N THR A 63 3.91 2.27 -2.94
CA THR A 63 2.88 3.06 -3.63
C THR A 63 3.50 3.99 -4.67
N ARG A 64 4.57 4.70 -4.31
CA ARG A 64 5.33 5.57 -5.23
C ARG A 64 6.01 4.79 -6.35
N CYS A 65 6.47 3.56 -6.09
CA CYS A 65 6.99 2.66 -7.11
C CYS A 65 5.90 2.17 -8.09
N GLY A 66 4.63 2.25 -7.71
CA GLY A 66 3.49 1.85 -8.54
C GLY A 66 3.17 0.36 -8.45
N VAL A 67 3.31 -0.25 -7.27
CA VAL A 67 2.85 -1.63 -7.02
C VAL A 67 1.38 -1.81 -7.41
N GLY A 68 0.99 -3.00 -7.87
CA GLY A 68 -0.37 -3.28 -8.32
C GLY A 68 -1.42 -3.10 -7.22
N LYS A 69 -1.15 -3.71 -6.07
CA LYS A 69 -2.05 -3.70 -4.91
C LYS A 69 -1.28 -3.76 -3.59
N LEU A 70 -1.75 -2.99 -2.60
CA LEU A 70 -1.36 -3.09 -1.21
C LEU A 70 -2.53 -3.55 -0.35
N ILE A 71 -2.26 -4.52 0.53
CA ILE A 71 -3.19 -4.96 1.57
C ILE A 71 -2.52 -4.63 2.90
N MET A 72 -3.19 -3.87 3.75
CA MET A 72 -2.61 -3.38 5.00
C MET A 72 -3.43 -3.85 6.20
N TYR A 73 -2.75 -4.35 7.22
CA TYR A 73 -3.32 -4.73 8.51
C TYR A 73 -2.65 -3.94 9.63
N ASP A 74 -3.44 -3.23 10.42
CA ASP A 74 -3.02 -2.61 11.70
C ASP A 74 -4.30 -2.33 12.49
N TYR A 75 -4.28 -2.53 13.81
CA TYR A 75 -5.46 -2.31 14.67
C TYR A 75 -5.40 -1.01 15.48
N ASP A 76 -4.27 -0.30 15.43
CA ASP A 76 -4.06 0.92 16.19
C ASP A 76 -4.67 2.15 15.51
N ARG A 77 -4.75 3.21 16.31
CA ARG A 77 -5.08 4.56 15.85
C ARG A 77 -3.84 5.44 15.79
N VAL A 78 -3.94 6.51 15.01
CA VAL A 78 -2.91 7.55 14.95
C VAL A 78 -2.98 8.39 16.22
N GLU A 79 -1.85 8.53 16.90
CA GLU A 79 -1.67 9.36 18.08
C GLU A 79 -0.68 10.51 17.82
N LEU A 80 -0.77 11.60 18.58
CA LEU A 80 0.21 12.70 18.48
C LEU A 80 1.63 12.23 18.79
N ALA A 81 1.78 11.24 19.68
CA ALA A 81 3.08 10.63 19.97
C ALA A 81 3.71 9.93 18.76
N ASN A 82 2.95 9.69 17.67
CA ASN A 82 3.48 9.13 16.43
C ASN A 82 4.05 10.19 15.49
N MET A 83 3.87 11.48 15.75
CA MET A 83 4.29 12.58 14.86
C MET A 83 5.81 12.79 14.81
N ASN A 84 6.57 12.18 15.70
CA ASN A 84 8.04 12.13 15.59
C ASN A 84 8.52 11.15 14.52
N ARG A 85 7.61 10.42 13.86
CA ARG A 85 7.87 9.46 12.78
C ARG A 85 7.38 10.05 11.46
N MET A 86 7.87 9.50 10.36
CA MET A 86 7.41 9.88 9.02
C MET A 86 5.99 9.36 8.75
N PHE A 87 5.39 9.90 7.69
CA PHE A 87 4.10 9.54 7.09
C PHE A 87 2.84 10.18 7.70
N TYR A 88 2.55 9.99 8.99
CA TYR A 88 1.30 10.51 9.57
C TYR A 88 1.35 12.01 9.84
N LEU A 89 0.20 12.67 9.72
CA LEU A 89 0.02 14.10 9.98
C LEU A 89 -0.81 14.33 11.25
N PRO A 90 -0.67 15.49 11.93
CA PRO A 90 -1.48 15.81 13.10
C PRO A 90 -3.00 15.76 12.82
N SER A 91 -3.41 16.10 11.59
CA SER A 91 -4.81 16.00 11.14
C SER A 91 -5.36 14.58 11.09
N HIS A 92 -4.51 13.55 11.07
CA HIS A 92 -4.94 12.15 11.10
C HIS A 92 -5.21 11.63 12.51
N GLN A 93 -4.94 12.42 13.56
CA GLN A 93 -5.12 11.99 14.95
C GLN A 93 -6.52 11.38 15.18
N GLY A 94 -6.54 10.21 15.82
CA GLY A 94 -7.76 9.48 16.13
C GLY A 94 -8.29 8.59 15.01
N LEU A 95 -7.83 8.74 13.76
CA LEU A 95 -8.15 7.79 12.69
C LEU A 95 -7.45 6.44 12.94
N ALA A 96 -8.04 5.35 12.44
CA ALA A 96 -7.31 4.09 12.35
C ALA A 96 -6.10 4.26 11.43
N LYS A 97 -4.95 3.70 11.81
CA LYS A 97 -3.70 3.84 11.05
C LYS A 97 -3.86 3.44 9.59
N VAL A 98 -4.49 2.29 9.32
CA VAL A 98 -4.75 1.81 7.96
C VAL A 98 -5.66 2.73 7.14
N GLU A 99 -6.63 3.40 7.76
CA GLU A 99 -7.54 4.32 7.07
C GLU A 99 -6.85 5.64 6.74
N ALA A 100 -6.12 6.21 7.70
CA ALA A 100 -5.29 7.38 7.47
C ALA A 100 -4.25 7.10 6.36
N ALA A 101 -3.62 5.92 6.39
CA ALA A 101 -2.70 5.51 5.35
C ALA A 101 -3.38 5.38 3.99
N LYS A 102 -4.55 4.73 3.93
CA LYS A 102 -5.30 4.57 2.68
C LYS A 102 -5.65 5.91 2.03
N ILE A 103 -6.07 6.90 2.83
CA ILE A 103 -6.34 8.27 2.34
C ILE A 103 -5.09 8.84 1.67
N SER A 104 -3.98 8.96 2.41
CA SER A 104 -2.75 9.59 1.91
C SER A 104 -2.15 8.82 0.72
N LEU A 105 -2.13 7.49 0.76
CA LEU A 105 -1.54 6.68 -0.30
C LEU A 105 -2.36 6.74 -1.59
N SER A 106 -3.70 6.78 -1.50
CA SER A 106 -4.58 6.93 -2.67
C SER A 106 -4.40 8.30 -3.34
N GLU A 107 -4.12 9.34 -2.56
CA GLU A 107 -3.77 10.67 -3.08
C GLU A 107 -2.37 10.69 -3.72
N ILE A 108 -1.40 9.97 -3.14
CA ILE A 108 -0.03 9.88 -3.68
C ILE A 108 -0.02 9.16 -5.03
N ASN A 109 -0.73 8.04 -5.15
CA ASN A 109 -0.81 7.31 -6.40
C ASN A 109 -2.16 6.59 -6.57
N PRO A 110 -3.12 7.17 -7.33
CA PRO A 110 -4.43 6.56 -7.54
C PRO A 110 -4.40 5.28 -8.40
N ASP A 111 -3.26 4.93 -8.99
CA ASP A 111 -3.13 3.72 -9.79
C ASP A 111 -2.99 2.44 -8.94
N VAL A 112 -2.66 2.60 -7.66
CA VAL A 112 -2.43 1.50 -6.71
C VAL A 112 -3.74 1.12 -6.05
N GLU A 113 -4.09 -0.16 -6.07
CA GLU A 113 -5.26 -0.63 -5.31
C GLU A 113 -4.90 -0.76 -3.83
N ILE A 114 -5.66 -0.10 -2.95
CA ILE A 114 -5.38 -0.09 -1.50
C ILE A 114 -6.53 -0.69 -0.72
N GLU A 115 -6.22 -1.81 -0.07
CA GLU A 115 -7.11 -2.54 0.83
C GLU A 115 -6.64 -2.36 2.27
N ALA A 116 -7.53 -1.89 3.14
CA ALA A 116 -7.22 -1.55 4.53
C ALA A 116 -8.05 -2.41 5.48
N HIS A 117 -7.39 -3.04 6.45
CA HIS A 117 -8.02 -3.87 7.48
C HIS A 117 -7.62 -3.35 8.86
N ASN A 118 -8.58 -2.71 9.54
CA ASN A 118 -8.41 -2.26 10.92
C ASN A 118 -8.64 -3.45 11.88
N ALA A 119 -7.67 -4.35 11.98
CA ALA A 119 -7.84 -5.65 12.62
C ALA A 119 -6.55 -6.18 13.26
N ASN A 120 -6.70 -6.89 14.38
CA ASN A 120 -5.61 -7.62 15.03
C ASN A 120 -5.58 -9.06 14.48
N ILE A 121 -4.55 -9.37 13.71
CA ILE A 121 -4.37 -10.67 13.05
C ILE A 121 -4.20 -11.85 14.02
N CYS A 122 -3.84 -11.59 15.28
CA CYS A 122 -3.68 -12.63 16.30
C CYS A 122 -5.01 -13.05 16.93
N SER A 123 -6.10 -12.31 16.68
CA SER A 123 -7.43 -12.72 17.15
C SER A 123 -7.98 -13.87 16.30
N LEU A 124 -8.60 -14.87 16.94
CA LEU A 124 -9.16 -16.05 16.25
C LEU A 124 -10.08 -15.67 15.09
N ALA A 125 -10.94 -14.67 15.28
CA ALA A 125 -11.91 -14.25 14.27
C ALA A 125 -11.26 -13.59 13.05
N GLU A 126 -10.15 -12.87 13.23
CA GLU A 126 -9.47 -12.17 12.14
C GLU A 126 -8.35 -12.99 11.51
N PHE A 127 -7.79 -13.96 12.23
CA PHE A 127 -6.70 -14.80 11.71
C PHE A 127 -7.12 -15.61 10.47
N ASP A 128 -8.35 -16.12 10.45
CA ASP A 128 -8.87 -16.84 9.29
C ASP A 128 -9.06 -15.91 8.07
N LYS A 129 -9.61 -14.71 8.28
CA LYS A 129 -9.72 -13.70 7.22
C LYS A 129 -8.36 -13.26 6.70
N PHE A 130 -7.39 -13.05 7.61
CA PHE A 130 -6.01 -12.72 7.26
C PHE A 130 -5.36 -13.81 6.40
N LYS A 131 -5.53 -15.09 6.77
CA LYS A 131 -5.08 -16.23 5.95
C LYS A 131 -5.75 -16.24 4.58
N GLU A 132 -7.06 -16.02 4.50
CA GLU A 132 -7.77 -15.93 3.21
C GLU A 132 -7.21 -14.79 2.34
N ARG A 133 -6.95 -13.62 2.92
CA ARG A 133 -6.35 -12.50 2.16
C ARG A 133 -4.90 -12.77 1.76
N ILE A 134 -4.13 -13.57 2.52
CA ILE A 134 -2.82 -14.04 2.02
C ILE A 134 -3.00 -14.93 0.80
N LEU A 135 -3.95 -15.88 0.83
CA LEU A 135 -4.12 -16.91 -0.20
C LEU A 135 -4.87 -16.42 -1.46
N HIS A 136 -5.71 -15.39 -1.33
CA HIS A 136 -6.60 -14.90 -2.38
C HIS A 136 -6.62 -13.38 -2.49
N GLY A 137 -5.54 -12.74 -2.03
CA GLY A 137 -5.41 -11.29 -1.91
C GLY A 137 -5.28 -10.55 -3.23
N SER A 138 -4.68 -11.20 -4.23
CA SER A 138 -4.37 -10.56 -5.51
C SER A 138 -5.64 -10.24 -6.30
N PRO A 139 -5.59 -9.29 -7.26
CA PRO A 139 -6.72 -9.02 -8.15
C PRO A 139 -7.21 -10.25 -8.94
N ALA A 140 -6.34 -11.23 -9.18
CA ALA A 140 -6.68 -12.49 -9.85
C ALA A 140 -7.26 -13.55 -8.90
N GLY A 141 -7.42 -13.25 -7.60
CA GLY A 141 -7.85 -14.22 -6.59
C GLY A 141 -6.77 -15.22 -6.17
N GLU A 142 -5.51 -14.92 -6.49
CA GLU A 142 -4.34 -15.73 -6.15
C GLU A 142 -3.65 -15.23 -4.87
N ARG A 143 -2.62 -15.96 -4.46
CA ARG A 143 -1.81 -15.61 -3.29
C ARG A 143 -1.13 -14.26 -3.50
N VAL A 144 -1.02 -13.49 -2.42
CA VAL A 144 -0.16 -12.29 -2.41
C VAL A 144 1.28 -12.69 -2.72
N ASN A 145 1.99 -11.84 -3.45
CA ASN A 145 3.36 -12.14 -3.88
C ASN A 145 4.36 -12.01 -2.73
N LEU A 146 4.07 -11.15 -1.76
CA LEU A 146 4.91 -10.94 -0.60
C LEU A 146 4.09 -10.54 0.63
N VAL A 147 4.49 -11.05 1.80
CA VAL A 147 4.02 -10.57 3.10
C VAL A 147 5.18 -9.89 3.80
N LEU A 148 4.99 -8.66 4.25
CA LEU A 148 5.96 -7.88 5.02
C LEU A 148 5.45 -7.71 6.44
N SER A 149 6.22 -8.24 7.40
CA SER A 149 5.97 -8.00 8.82
C SER A 149 6.71 -6.74 9.25
N CYS A 150 5.97 -5.75 9.71
CA CYS A 150 6.44 -4.47 10.22
C CYS A 150 5.85 -4.18 11.61
N VAL A 151 5.52 -5.25 12.35
CA VAL A 151 5.03 -5.21 13.73
C VAL A 151 6.16 -4.91 14.70
N ASP A 152 5.80 -4.53 15.92
CA ASP A 152 6.71 -4.14 16.99
C ASP A 152 6.78 -5.14 18.15
N ASN A 153 6.13 -6.30 18.01
CA ASN A 153 6.06 -7.31 19.04
C ASN A 153 6.08 -8.74 18.47
N TYR A 154 6.41 -9.71 19.32
CA TYR A 154 6.49 -11.14 18.98
C TYR A 154 5.22 -11.92 19.31
N GLN A 155 4.23 -11.27 19.94
CA GLN A 155 3.02 -11.91 20.46
C GLN A 155 1.92 -12.01 19.40
#